data_AF-A0A7I5ECV9-F1
#
_entry.id   AF-A0A7I5ECV9-F1
#
_cell.length_a   1.000
_cell.length_b   1.000
_cell.length_c   1.000
_cell.angle_alpha   90.00
_cell.angle_beta   90.00
_cell.angle_gamma   90.00
#
_symmetry.space_group_name_H-M   'P 1'
#
loop_
_entity.id
_entity.type
_entity.pdbx_description
1 polymer ?
#
loop_
_entity_poly.entity_id
_entity_poly.type
_entity_poly.pdbx_seq_one_letter_code
_entity_poly.pdbx_strand_id
1 'polypeptide(L)'
;MLDFDIQGAINDVIALSPFMTVEEVSHLLCVNFNQDAKSLAVGHANGYILYKTSDALESSVLLDDADNSSAIHEAIIVERLFNSSLVVIVSQKEPRVMHIYHFKSKNMICDYKFTKSVLNVKLNRDRVVVCVEDSIFIYTLKDMKPLHTILDTPLNRLGLIDLSPEASCLIAYPASAEAGSVHIFDCMNLSAVNTFTAHDGPLACLKFNADGTMIATASIKGTVIRVYSVPQGTRLFEFRRGMSRCVTIYSLAFSADSTYLCSSSNTETVHVFKLEKPEDQEKKQESTTESSSGWLGYLTQAASSYLPTQVNELMTVERSFATAILPGSDKKNVAAMPTIKGQPHLLVATTDGFLYCYRILSTGGECDLVKMHRIGVNATETNRTDSSRSSAAESSARVPDANDPEDFPPICHTTG
;
A
#
# COMPACT_ATOMS: atom_id res chain seq x y z
N MET A 1 -18.97 2.27 40.58
CA MET A 1 -20.00 1.40 40.01
C MET A 1 -21.09 2.30 39.47
N LEU A 2 -20.93 2.72 38.22
CA LEU A 2 -21.90 3.37 37.34
C LEU A 2 -21.23 3.33 35.96
N ASP A 3 -21.38 2.18 35.29
CA ASP A 3 -21.04 1.99 33.89
C ASP A 3 -22.13 2.70 33.06
N PHE A 4 -21.73 3.66 32.24
CA PHE A 4 -22.60 4.24 31.22
C PHE A 4 -22.43 3.42 29.94
N ASP A 5 -23.53 2.81 29.54
CA ASP A 5 -23.69 1.80 28.52
C ASP A 5 -23.56 2.41 27.11
N ILE A 6 -22.38 2.28 26.50
CA ILE A 6 -22.07 2.70 25.12
C ILE A 6 -22.64 1.71 24.09
N GLN A 7 -23.15 0.55 24.54
CA GLN A 7 -23.61 -0.53 23.68
C GLN A 7 -24.99 -0.26 23.04
N GLY A 8 -25.77 0.69 23.57
CA GLY A 8 -27.12 1.00 23.07
C GLY A 8 -27.14 1.81 21.76
N ALA A 9 -26.21 2.75 21.58
CA ALA A 9 -26.26 3.68 20.45
C ALA A 9 -25.74 3.11 19.12
N ILE A 10 -25.02 1.98 19.16
CA ILE A 10 -24.51 1.29 17.96
C ILE A 10 -25.60 0.40 17.33
N ASN A 11 -26.59 -0.05 18.11
CA ASN A 11 -27.63 -0.95 17.62
C ASN A 11 -28.75 -0.24 16.85
N ASP A 12 -28.97 1.07 17.08
CA ASP A 12 -30.08 1.80 16.46
C ASP A 12 -29.81 2.28 15.02
N VAL A 13 -28.56 2.25 14.56
CA VAL A 13 -28.22 2.57 13.14
C VAL A 13 -28.29 1.31 12.24
N ILE A 14 -28.32 0.11 12.83
CA ILE A 14 -28.33 -1.17 12.08
C ILE A 14 -29.77 -1.61 11.76
N ALA A 15 -30.79 -1.03 12.38
CA ALA A 15 -32.16 -1.53 12.32
C ALA A 15 -33.07 -0.80 11.30
N LEU A 16 -32.64 -0.58 10.05
CA LEU A 16 -33.55 -0.19 8.95
C LEU A 16 -33.06 -0.67 7.57
N SER A 17 -33.00 -2.00 7.36
CA SER A 17 -33.26 -2.60 6.04
C SER A 17 -33.66 -4.09 6.20
N PRO A 18 -34.63 -4.60 5.41
CA PRO A 18 -35.19 -5.93 5.64
C PRO A 18 -34.28 -7.02 5.05
N PHE A 19 -33.93 -8.01 5.88
CA PHE A 19 -33.51 -9.37 5.51
C PHE A 19 -32.74 -9.53 4.18
N MET A 20 -31.45 -9.19 4.19
CA MET A 20 -30.49 -9.88 3.33
C MET A 20 -30.05 -11.16 4.04
N THR A 21 -30.35 -12.30 3.43
CA THR A 21 -29.73 -13.59 3.74
C THR A 21 -28.21 -13.43 3.73
N VAL A 22 -27.51 -14.21 4.56
CA VAL A 22 -26.05 -14.28 4.63
C VAL A 22 -25.48 -14.66 3.25
N GLU A 23 -25.30 -13.68 2.38
CA GLU A 23 -24.60 -13.82 1.10
C GLU A 23 -23.10 -13.76 1.36
N GLU A 24 -22.39 -14.73 0.80
CA GLU A 24 -20.97 -15.00 0.96
C GLU A 24 -20.14 -13.72 0.77
N VAL A 25 -19.52 -13.23 1.85
CA VAL A 25 -18.49 -12.20 1.72
C VAL A 25 -17.30 -12.87 1.04
N SER A 26 -17.17 -12.69 -0.28
CA SER A 26 -15.99 -13.14 -1.01
C SER A 26 -14.77 -12.37 -0.48
N HIS A 27 -13.96 -13.01 0.37
CA HIS A 27 -12.75 -12.40 0.89
C HIS A 27 -11.73 -12.16 -0.24
N LEU A 28 -10.99 -11.05 -0.17
CA LEU A 28 -9.90 -10.78 -1.10
C LEU A 28 -8.72 -11.68 -0.80
N LEU A 29 -8.13 -12.25 -1.85
CA LEU A 29 -6.96 -13.13 -1.75
C LEU A 29 -5.66 -12.33 -1.69
N CYS A 30 -5.60 -11.20 -2.40
CA CYS A 30 -4.47 -10.27 -2.32
C CYS A 30 -4.88 -8.84 -2.63
N VAL A 31 -4.11 -7.89 -2.10
CA VAL A 31 -4.19 -6.46 -2.40
C VAL A 31 -2.78 -5.92 -2.52
N ASN A 32 -2.48 -5.14 -3.56
CA ASN A 32 -1.16 -4.53 -3.71
C ASN A 32 -1.18 -3.26 -4.55
N PHE A 33 -0.37 -2.27 -4.15
CA PHE A 33 -0.15 -1.08 -4.97
C PHE A 33 0.94 -1.36 -6.01
N ASN A 34 0.81 -0.73 -7.17
CA ASN A 34 1.91 -0.69 -8.13
C ASN A 34 3.05 0.22 -7.61
N GLN A 35 4.17 0.24 -8.34
CA GLN A 35 5.44 0.85 -7.93
C GLN A 35 5.34 2.35 -7.62
N ASP A 36 4.47 3.09 -8.32
CA ASP A 36 4.25 4.53 -8.12
C ASP A 36 2.96 4.86 -7.37
N ALA A 37 2.32 3.84 -6.78
CA ALA A 37 1.08 3.92 -6.04
C ALA A 37 -0.08 4.60 -6.81
N LYS A 38 -0.06 4.59 -8.16
CA LYS A 38 -1.12 5.11 -9.05
C LYS A 38 -2.17 4.07 -9.43
N SER A 39 -1.93 2.81 -9.11
CA SER A 39 -2.82 1.68 -9.34
C SER A 39 -2.84 0.79 -8.11
N LEU A 40 -4.03 0.29 -7.76
CA LEU A 40 -4.23 -0.76 -6.77
C LEU A 40 -4.71 -2.02 -7.51
N ALA A 41 -4.05 -3.14 -7.30
CA ALA A 41 -4.45 -4.45 -7.80
C ALA A 41 -5.08 -5.26 -6.67
N VAL A 42 -6.19 -5.93 -6.98
CA VAL A 42 -6.95 -6.73 -6.04
C VAL A 42 -7.22 -8.10 -6.66
N GLY A 43 -6.79 -9.17 -6.02
CA GLY A 43 -7.08 -10.55 -6.41
C GLY A 43 -8.17 -11.17 -5.56
N HIS A 44 -9.02 -12.00 -6.17
CA HIS A 44 -10.14 -12.66 -5.50
C HIS A 44 -10.46 -14.01 -6.18
N ALA A 45 -11.51 -14.69 -5.69
CA ALA A 45 -11.87 -16.04 -6.14
C ALA A 45 -12.15 -16.14 -7.66
N ASN A 46 -12.69 -15.09 -8.28
CA ASN A 46 -13.12 -15.11 -9.67
C ASN A 46 -12.10 -14.49 -10.65
N GLY A 47 -11.06 -13.84 -10.14
CA GLY A 47 -10.08 -13.16 -10.98
C GLY A 47 -9.38 -12.04 -10.24
N TYR A 48 -9.27 -10.89 -10.91
CA TYR A 48 -8.64 -9.70 -10.37
C TYR A 48 -9.36 -8.43 -10.84
N ILE A 49 -9.21 -7.37 -10.05
CA ILE A 49 -9.70 -6.03 -10.33
C ILE A 49 -8.54 -5.04 -10.19
N LEU A 50 -8.44 -4.09 -11.11
CA LEU A 50 -7.50 -2.98 -11.04
C LEU A 50 -8.25 -1.68 -10.76
N TYR A 51 -7.78 -0.91 -9.79
CA TYR A 51 -8.31 0.41 -9.44
C TYR A 51 -7.28 1.50 -9.72
N LYS A 52 -7.73 2.65 -10.16
CA LYS A 52 -6.92 3.87 -10.24
C LYS A 52 -6.94 4.57 -8.89
N THR A 53 -5.77 4.94 -8.37
CA THR A 53 -5.67 5.57 -7.03
C THR A 53 -5.55 7.09 -7.10
N SER A 54 -5.23 7.67 -8.27
CA SER A 54 -5.17 9.14 -8.40
C SER A 54 -6.49 9.82 -8.08
N ASP A 55 -7.59 9.09 -8.30
CA ASP A 55 -8.95 9.58 -8.13
C ASP A 55 -9.55 9.02 -6.81
N ALA A 56 -8.72 8.45 -5.93
CA ALA A 56 -9.14 7.88 -4.65
C ALA A 56 -9.79 8.91 -3.70
N LEU A 57 -9.70 10.21 -3.99
CA LEU A 57 -10.44 11.24 -3.27
C LEU A 57 -11.88 11.41 -3.77
N GLU A 58 -12.18 10.96 -4.98
CA GLU A 58 -13.43 11.23 -5.69
C GLU A 58 -14.23 9.93 -5.89
N SER A 59 -13.63 8.88 -6.47
CA SER A 59 -14.31 7.62 -6.77
C SER A 59 -13.33 6.44 -6.92
N SER A 60 -13.81 5.22 -6.66
CA SER A 60 -13.11 3.98 -7.03
C SER A 60 -13.29 3.71 -8.53
N VAL A 61 -12.43 4.31 -9.36
CA VAL A 61 -12.46 4.09 -10.81
C VAL A 61 -11.84 2.73 -11.15
N LEU A 62 -12.68 1.79 -11.57
CA LEU A 62 -12.31 0.49 -12.11
C LEU A 62 -11.53 0.71 -13.42
N LEU A 63 -10.27 0.26 -13.44
CA LEU A 63 -9.42 0.26 -14.63
C LEU A 63 -9.61 -1.01 -15.45
N ASP A 64 -9.83 -2.12 -14.76
CA ASP A 64 -10.17 -3.38 -15.37
C ASP A 64 -10.88 -4.28 -14.36
N ASP A 65 -11.82 -5.04 -14.89
CA ASP A 65 -12.52 -6.10 -14.17
C ASP A 65 -12.48 -7.34 -15.09
N ALA A 66 -11.79 -8.38 -14.64
CA ALA A 66 -11.63 -9.60 -15.42
C ALA A 66 -12.82 -10.57 -15.24
N ASP A 67 -13.92 -10.14 -14.63
CA ASP A 67 -14.87 -11.05 -14.00
C ASP A 67 -15.73 -11.97 -14.86
N ASN A 68 -15.63 -12.01 -16.19
CA ASN A 68 -16.52 -12.90 -16.96
C ASN A 68 -15.92 -13.55 -18.22
N SER A 69 -14.60 -13.45 -18.45
CA SER A 69 -14.01 -13.99 -19.70
C SER A 69 -12.61 -14.59 -19.57
N SER A 70 -11.94 -14.50 -18.41
CA SER A 70 -10.57 -15.00 -18.26
C SER A 70 -10.52 -16.37 -17.60
N ALA A 71 -9.68 -17.27 -18.11
CA ALA A 71 -9.34 -18.57 -17.53
C ALA A 71 -8.63 -18.49 -16.14
N ILE A 72 -8.68 -17.34 -15.50
CA ILE A 72 -7.91 -16.98 -14.31
C ILE A 72 -8.88 -16.96 -13.14
N HIS A 73 -8.74 -17.91 -12.22
CA HIS A 73 -9.50 -17.98 -10.98
C HIS A 73 -8.57 -17.97 -9.78
N GLU A 74 -9.06 -17.50 -8.64
CA GLU A 74 -8.33 -17.50 -7.36
C GLU A 74 -6.96 -16.79 -7.45
N ALA A 75 -6.95 -15.53 -7.92
CA ALA A 75 -5.71 -14.79 -8.09
C ALA A 75 -5.10 -14.41 -6.72
N ILE A 76 -3.94 -14.99 -6.40
CA ILE A 76 -3.24 -14.79 -5.11
C ILE A 76 -2.06 -13.81 -5.23
N ILE A 77 -1.55 -13.59 -6.44
CA ILE A 77 -0.58 -12.53 -6.73
C ILE A 77 -1.08 -11.80 -7.97
N VAL A 78 -1.21 -10.48 -7.87
CA VAL A 78 -1.55 -9.61 -9.01
C VAL A 78 -0.60 -8.41 -8.96
N GLU A 79 0.30 -8.33 -9.93
CA GLU A 79 1.34 -7.31 -10.00
C GLU A 79 1.24 -6.58 -11.32
N ARG A 80 1.10 -5.26 -11.28
CA ARG A 80 1.00 -4.42 -12.47
C ARG A 80 2.30 -3.64 -12.64
N LEU A 81 2.81 -3.57 -13.85
CA LEU A 81 3.95 -2.69 -14.17
C LEU A 81 3.47 -1.24 -14.34
N PHE A 82 3.70 -0.40 -13.33
CA PHE A 82 3.34 1.03 -13.30
C PHE A 82 1.91 1.25 -13.85
N ASN A 83 1.75 2.14 -14.83
CA ASN A 83 0.49 2.40 -15.52
C ASN A 83 0.39 1.68 -16.89
N SER A 84 1.24 0.69 -17.14
CA SER A 84 1.19 -0.10 -18.36
C SER A 84 -0.04 -1.02 -18.38
N SER A 85 -0.24 -1.70 -19.52
CA SER A 85 -1.24 -2.76 -19.68
C SER A 85 -0.74 -4.13 -19.21
N LEU A 86 0.50 -4.23 -18.74
CA LEU A 86 1.12 -5.50 -18.36
C LEU A 86 0.78 -5.85 -16.92
N VAL A 87 0.23 -7.06 -16.74
CA VAL A 87 -0.17 -7.60 -15.44
C VAL A 87 0.38 -9.02 -15.32
N VAL A 88 0.98 -9.31 -14.19
CA VAL A 88 1.41 -10.65 -13.80
C VAL A 88 0.44 -11.23 -12.80
N ILE A 89 0.05 -12.48 -13.01
CA ILE A 89 -0.92 -13.18 -12.18
C ILE A 89 -0.40 -14.56 -11.81
N VAL A 90 -0.53 -14.91 -10.54
CA VAL A 90 -0.39 -16.29 -10.05
C VAL A 90 -1.70 -16.68 -9.39
N SER A 91 -2.26 -17.83 -9.78
CA SER A 91 -3.49 -18.36 -9.21
C SER A 91 -3.20 -19.38 -8.11
N GLN A 92 -4.15 -19.55 -7.20
CA GLN A 92 -4.09 -20.59 -6.18
C GLN A 92 -4.19 -22.00 -6.79
N LYS A 93 -4.89 -22.15 -7.92
CA LYS A 93 -4.98 -23.42 -8.68
C LYS A 93 -3.66 -23.81 -9.34
N GLU A 94 -2.90 -22.83 -9.83
CA GLU A 94 -1.60 -23.04 -10.47
C GLU A 94 -0.50 -22.21 -9.77
N PRO A 95 -0.19 -22.52 -8.49
CA PRO A 95 0.69 -21.66 -7.68
C PRO A 95 2.15 -21.69 -8.16
N ARG A 96 2.47 -22.56 -9.11
CA ARG A 96 3.80 -22.72 -9.72
C ARG A 96 3.89 -22.12 -11.12
N VAL A 97 2.83 -21.44 -11.58
CA VAL A 97 2.78 -20.84 -12.91
C VAL A 97 2.59 -19.36 -12.75
N MET A 98 3.53 -18.59 -13.30
CA MET A 98 3.41 -17.15 -13.45
C MET A 98 2.83 -16.87 -14.83
N HIS A 99 1.64 -16.28 -14.87
CA HIS A 99 0.99 -15.88 -16.11
C HIS A 99 1.19 -14.39 -16.35
N ILE A 100 1.54 -14.00 -17.57
CA ILE A 100 1.76 -12.60 -17.97
C ILE A 100 0.70 -12.22 -18.99
N TYR A 101 -0.07 -11.17 -18.70
CA TYR A 101 -1.18 -10.70 -19.53
C TYR A 101 -0.98 -9.27 -20.00
N HIS A 102 -1.54 -8.98 -21.16
CA HIS A 102 -1.87 -7.62 -21.57
C HIS A 102 -3.37 -7.37 -21.32
N PHE A 103 -3.71 -6.74 -20.19
CA PHE A 103 -5.10 -6.71 -19.70
C PHE A 103 -6.07 -5.98 -20.65
N LYS A 104 -5.61 -4.91 -21.31
CA LYS A 104 -6.46 -4.14 -22.25
C LYS A 104 -6.88 -4.95 -23.47
N SER A 105 -6.00 -5.82 -23.96
CA SER A 105 -6.30 -6.68 -25.12
C SER A 105 -6.81 -8.05 -24.71
N LYS A 106 -6.87 -8.33 -23.39
CA LYS A 106 -7.27 -9.62 -22.81
C LYS A 106 -6.49 -10.82 -23.32
N ASN A 107 -5.25 -10.60 -23.78
CA ASN A 107 -4.39 -11.64 -24.32
C ASN A 107 -3.33 -12.04 -23.30
N MET A 108 -3.10 -13.35 -23.18
CA MET A 108 -1.93 -13.88 -22.50
C MET A 108 -0.70 -13.66 -23.38
N ILE A 109 0.34 -13.03 -22.82
CA ILE A 109 1.62 -12.81 -23.49
C ILE A 109 2.45 -14.09 -23.43
N CYS A 110 2.63 -14.64 -22.22
CA CYS A 110 3.33 -15.88 -21.96
C CYS A 110 3.08 -16.37 -20.52
N ASP A 111 3.44 -17.61 -20.25
CA ASP A 111 3.45 -18.23 -18.95
C ASP A 111 4.81 -18.89 -18.65
N TYR A 112 5.20 -18.89 -17.37
CA TYR A 112 6.41 -19.57 -16.91
C TYR A 112 6.08 -20.51 -15.78
N LYS A 113 6.49 -21.76 -15.93
CA LYS A 113 6.32 -22.81 -14.94
C LYS A 113 7.58 -23.01 -14.11
N PHE A 114 7.40 -23.03 -12.80
CA PHE A 114 8.44 -23.23 -11.80
C PHE A 114 8.32 -24.61 -11.15
N THR A 115 9.42 -25.09 -10.57
CA THR A 115 9.44 -26.36 -9.83
C THR A 115 8.67 -26.25 -8.51
N LYS A 116 8.78 -25.09 -7.86
CA LYS A 116 8.14 -24.72 -6.59
C LYS A 116 7.13 -23.59 -6.77
N SER A 117 6.30 -23.37 -5.75
CA SER A 117 5.30 -22.30 -5.76
C SER A 117 5.97 -20.93 -5.82
N VAL A 118 5.42 -20.06 -6.66
CA VAL A 118 5.79 -18.65 -6.74
C VAL A 118 5.27 -17.96 -5.49
N LEU A 119 6.18 -17.37 -4.73
CA LEU A 119 5.84 -16.68 -3.48
C LEU A 119 5.69 -15.18 -3.69
N ASN A 120 6.43 -14.60 -4.64
CA ASN A 120 6.34 -13.17 -4.95
C ASN A 120 6.85 -12.90 -6.37
N VAL A 121 6.34 -11.84 -6.99
CA VAL A 121 6.83 -11.34 -8.28
C VAL A 121 7.04 -9.83 -8.16
N LYS A 122 8.17 -9.32 -8.64
CA LYS A 122 8.45 -7.88 -8.69
C LYS A 122 8.85 -7.46 -10.10
N LEU A 123 8.42 -6.26 -10.46
CA LEU A 123 8.53 -5.71 -11.81
C LEU A 123 9.15 -4.32 -11.73
N ASN A 124 10.09 -4.03 -12.63
CA ASN A 124 10.44 -2.66 -12.99
C ASN A 124 10.53 -2.57 -14.51
N ARG A 125 11.03 -1.46 -15.06
CA ARG A 125 11.06 -1.24 -16.53
C ARG A 125 12.05 -2.14 -17.28
N ASP A 126 12.92 -2.85 -16.56
CA ASP A 126 14.01 -3.63 -17.13
C ASP A 126 13.91 -5.12 -16.80
N ARG A 127 13.31 -5.47 -15.66
CA ARG A 127 13.32 -6.83 -15.10
C ARG A 127 11.97 -7.28 -14.59
N VAL A 128 11.77 -8.59 -14.72
CA VAL A 128 10.78 -9.35 -13.95
C VAL A 128 11.56 -10.26 -13.02
N VAL A 129 11.27 -10.20 -11.72
CA VAL A 129 11.94 -10.97 -10.67
C VAL A 129 10.91 -11.87 -10.01
N VAL A 130 11.15 -13.17 -10.00
CA VAL A 130 10.27 -14.17 -9.42
C VAL A 130 10.96 -14.83 -8.23
N CYS A 131 10.35 -14.72 -7.06
CA CYS A 131 10.84 -15.35 -5.83
C CYS A 131 10.10 -16.65 -5.58
N VAL A 132 10.85 -17.73 -5.42
CA VAL A 132 10.37 -18.99 -4.84
C VAL A 132 11.06 -19.22 -3.50
N GLU A 133 10.81 -20.35 -2.83
CA GLU A 133 11.26 -20.60 -1.45
C GLU A 133 12.79 -20.54 -1.26
N ASP A 134 13.57 -21.03 -2.23
CA ASP A 134 15.04 -21.18 -2.15
C ASP A 134 15.76 -20.72 -3.42
N SER A 135 15.09 -19.97 -4.28
CA SER A 135 15.68 -19.45 -5.52
C SER A 135 14.98 -18.18 -5.97
N ILE A 136 15.71 -17.38 -6.75
CA ILE A 136 15.20 -16.16 -7.37
C ILE A 136 15.50 -16.23 -8.86
N PHE A 137 14.48 -16.05 -9.70
CA PHE A 137 14.62 -16.02 -11.15
C PHE A 137 14.49 -14.59 -11.67
N ILE A 138 15.40 -14.20 -12.56
CA ILE A 138 15.49 -12.86 -13.12
C ILE A 138 15.29 -12.97 -14.63
N TYR A 139 14.34 -12.23 -15.17
CA TYR A 139 14.01 -12.16 -16.59
C TYR A 139 14.14 -10.73 -17.11
N THR A 140 14.39 -10.60 -18.41
CA THR A 140 14.34 -9.31 -19.10
C THR A 140 12.89 -8.93 -19.38
N LEU A 141 12.44 -7.73 -18.99
CA LEU A 141 11.05 -7.30 -19.23
C LEU A 141 10.73 -7.19 -20.74
N LYS A 142 11.68 -6.68 -21.54
CA LYS A 142 11.45 -6.34 -22.95
C LYS A 142 11.04 -7.55 -23.80
N ASP A 143 11.67 -8.70 -23.61
CA ASP A 143 11.44 -9.91 -24.41
C ASP A 143 11.04 -11.14 -23.56
N MET A 144 10.81 -10.95 -22.27
CA MET A 144 10.46 -11.97 -21.29
C MET A 144 11.45 -13.12 -21.17
N LYS A 145 12.69 -12.99 -21.66
CA LYS A 145 13.64 -14.10 -21.60
C LYS A 145 14.27 -14.26 -20.22
N PRO A 146 14.51 -15.51 -19.77
CA PRO A 146 15.27 -15.76 -18.56
C PRO A 146 16.69 -15.21 -18.74
N LEU A 147 17.17 -14.49 -17.74
CA LEU A 147 18.47 -13.83 -17.75
C LEU A 147 19.42 -14.47 -16.73
N HIS A 148 18.96 -14.69 -15.50
CA HIS A 148 19.78 -15.24 -14.43
C HIS A 148 18.92 -15.95 -13.39
N THR A 149 19.53 -16.90 -12.67
CA THR A 149 18.89 -17.57 -11.54
C THR A 149 19.86 -17.58 -10.37
N ILE A 150 19.41 -17.04 -9.24
CA ILE A 150 20.10 -17.16 -7.96
C ILE A 150 19.57 -18.44 -7.30
N LEU A 151 20.43 -19.43 -7.17
CA LEU A 151 20.13 -20.73 -6.54
C LEU A 151 20.58 -20.73 -5.09
N ASP A 152 20.09 -21.72 -4.33
CA ASP A 152 20.49 -21.99 -2.95
C ASP A 152 20.37 -20.76 -2.02
N THR A 153 19.33 -19.94 -2.22
CA THR A 153 19.06 -18.83 -1.30
C THR A 153 18.64 -19.39 0.06
N PRO A 154 18.89 -18.66 1.17
CA PRO A 154 18.28 -18.99 2.45
C PRO A 154 16.76 -19.15 2.31
N LEU A 155 16.18 -20.07 3.10
CA LEU A 155 14.75 -20.37 3.00
C LEU A 155 13.89 -19.12 3.24
N ASN A 156 13.21 -18.69 2.19
CA ASN A 156 12.38 -17.49 2.15
C ASN A 156 10.89 -17.85 2.08
N ARG A 157 10.38 -18.50 3.14
CA ARG A 157 8.98 -18.98 3.21
C ARG A 157 7.93 -17.88 3.06
N LEU A 158 8.31 -16.63 3.38
CA LEU A 158 7.44 -15.46 3.30
C LEU A 158 7.49 -14.77 1.91
N GLY A 159 8.37 -15.21 1.00
CA GLY A 159 8.55 -14.55 -0.30
C GLY A 159 9.03 -13.10 -0.18
N LEU A 160 9.83 -12.78 0.84
CA LEU A 160 10.34 -11.44 1.06
C LEU A 160 11.36 -11.09 -0.01
N ILE A 161 10.96 -10.18 -0.90
CA ILE A 161 11.82 -9.60 -1.92
C ILE A 161 11.24 -8.23 -2.30
N ASP A 162 12.12 -7.30 -2.62
CA ASP A 162 11.72 -6.07 -3.30
C ASP A 162 12.73 -5.73 -4.39
N LEU A 163 12.26 -5.02 -5.40
CA LEU A 163 13.03 -4.59 -6.57
C LEU A 163 12.97 -3.07 -6.63
N SER A 164 14.13 -2.42 -6.76
CA SER A 164 14.19 -0.97 -6.90
C SER A 164 13.46 -0.54 -8.19
N PRO A 165 12.51 0.40 -8.11
CA PRO A 165 11.68 0.75 -9.26
C PRO A 165 12.40 1.60 -10.31
N GLU A 166 13.51 2.27 -9.97
CA GLU A 166 14.29 3.10 -10.90
C GLU A 166 15.83 2.98 -10.75
N ALA A 167 16.54 3.35 -11.82
CA ALA A 167 17.99 3.58 -12.03
C ALA A 167 19.00 2.47 -11.67
N SER A 168 18.94 1.88 -10.48
CA SER A 168 19.97 0.94 -10.00
C SER A 168 19.62 -0.53 -10.23
N CYS A 169 18.33 -0.83 -10.46
CA CYS A 169 17.79 -2.17 -10.70
C CYS A 169 18.35 -3.22 -9.72
N LEU A 170 18.32 -2.88 -8.43
CA LEU A 170 18.77 -3.71 -7.33
C LEU A 170 17.61 -4.54 -6.79
N ILE A 171 17.87 -5.78 -6.40
CA ILE A 171 16.97 -6.57 -5.57
C ILE A 171 17.51 -6.67 -4.16
N ALA A 172 16.59 -6.73 -3.20
CA ALA A 172 16.89 -7.00 -1.81
C ALA A 172 16.08 -8.21 -1.32
N TYR A 173 16.75 -9.14 -0.66
CA TYR A 173 16.14 -10.36 -0.11
C TYR A 173 16.87 -10.83 1.15
N PRO A 174 16.27 -11.69 1.99
CA PRO A 174 16.92 -12.19 3.20
C PRO A 174 18.21 -12.97 2.91
N ALA A 175 19.27 -12.65 3.64
CA ALA A 175 20.55 -13.36 3.62
C ALA A 175 20.64 -14.48 4.68
N SER A 176 19.62 -14.62 5.51
CA SER A 176 19.50 -15.70 6.49
C SER A 176 18.01 -15.95 6.78
N ALA A 177 17.67 -17.20 7.10
CA ALA A 177 16.34 -17.56 7.59
C ALA A 177 16.17 -17.25 9.09
N GLU A 178 17.28 -17.11 9.83
CA GLU A 178 17.29 -16.96 11.29
C GLU A 178 17.72 -15.56 11.74
N ALA A 179 18.57 -14.89 10.96
CA ALA A 179 19.06 -13.54 11.24
C ALA A 179 18.40 -12.51 10.30
N GLY A 180 18.33 -11.26 10.75
CA GLY A 180 17.75 -10.15 10.00
C GLY A 180 18.71 -9.54 9.00
N SER A 181 19.43 -10.36 8.24
CA SER A 181 20.43 -9.89 7.27
C SER A 181 19.81 -9.72 5.89
N VAL A 182 20.26 -8.71 5.15
CA VAL A 182 19.77 -8.34 3.82
C VAL A 182 20.88 -8.54 2.80
N HIS A 183 20.60 -9.27 1.72
CA HIS A 183 21.42 -9.31 0.52
C HIS A 183 20.96 -8.24 -0.47
N ILE A 184 21.90 -7.52 -1.07
CA ILE A 184 21.68 -6.61 -2.20
C ILE A 184 22.36 -7.20 -3.44
N PHE A 185 21.60 -7.37 -4.51
CA PHE A 185 22.07 -7.92 -5.77
C PHE A 185 21.71 -7.00 -6.94
N ASP A 186 22.65 -6.80 -7.84
CA ASP A 186 22.51 -5.95 -9.03
C ASP A 186 21.99 -6.78 -10.20
N CYS A 187 20.78 -6.47 -10.68
CA CYS A 187 20.16 -7.19 -11.80
C CYS A 187 20.59 -6.69 -13.18
N MET A 188 21.35 -5.59 -13.27
CA MET A 188 21.99 -5.13 -14.51
C MET A 188 23.30 -5.88 -14.72
N ASN A 189 24.14 -5.92 -13.70
CA ASN A 189 25.46 -6.58 -13.75
C ASN A 189 25.42 -8.06 -13.36
N LEU A 190 24.29 -8.54 -12.82
CA LEU A 190 24.07 -9.92 -12.40
C LEU A 190 25.07 -10.39 -11.34
N SER A 191 25.32 -9.53 -10.35
CA SER A 191 26.33 -9.76 -9.31
C SER A 191 25.83 -9.33 -7.93
N ALA A 192 26.24 -10.08 -6.90
CA ALA A 192 26.04 -9.67 -5.52
C ALA A 192 26.83 -8.38 -5.23
N VAL A 193 26.19 -7.39 -4.60
CA VAL A 193 26.79 -6.08 -4.33
C VAL A 193 27.18 -5.96 -2.87
N ASN A 194 26.28 -6.29 -1.96
CA ASN A 194 26.50 -6.12 -0.53
C ASN A 194 25.62 -7.06 0.30
N THR A 195 26.04 -7.29 1.55
CA THR A 195 25.25 -7.99 2.57
C THR A 195 25.45 -7.28 3.90
N PHE A 196 24.36 -6.95 4.58
CA PHE A 196 24.45 -6.29 5.89
C PHE A 196 23.40 -6.83 6.86
N THR A 197 23.74 -6.81 8.15
CA THR A 197 22.82 -7.22 9.23
C THR A 197 21.90 -6.05 9.59
N ALA A 198 20.62 -6.17 9.26
CA ALA A 198 19.63 -5.14 9.56
C ALA A 198 18.98 -5.32 10.95
N HIS A 199 18.75 -6.57 11.36
CA HIS A 199 18.12 -6.91 12.64
C HIS A 199 18.72 -8.19 13.25
N ASP A 200 18.57 -8.37 14.56
CA ASP A 200 19.09 -9.57 15.27
C ASP A 200 18.28 -10.84 14.95
N GLY A 201 17.03 -10.69 14.52
CA GLY A 201 16.13 -11.78 14.16
C GLY A 201 15.56 -11.63 12.76
N PRO A 202 14.82 -12.64 12.26
CA PRO A 202 14.45 -12.72 10.86
C PRO A 202 13.65 -11.51 10.39
N LEU A 203 13.80 -11.18 9.10
CA LEU A 203 13.06 -10.10 8.46
C LEU A 203 11.58 -10.47 8.32
N ALA A 204 10.71 -9.47 8.50
CA ALA A 204 9.28 -9.57 8.20
C ALA A 204 8.87 -8.67 7.03
N CYS A 205 9.60 -7.59 6.78
CA CYS A 205 9.31 -6.67 5.70
C CYS A 205 10.59 -5.96 5.25
N LEU A 206 10.70 -5.71 3.94
CA LEU A 206 11.71 -4.85 3.35
C LEU A 206 11.10 -4.09 2.17
N LYS A 207 11.50 -2.84 1.96
CA LYS A 207 10.97 -2.00 0.88
C LYS A 207 12.01 -0.97 0.42
N PHE A 208 12.26 -0.89 -0.87
CA PHE A 208 13.01 0.21 -1.50
C PHE A 208 12.18 1.48 -1.57
N ASN A 209 12.85 2.63 -1.48
CA ASN A 209 12.29 3.91 -1.91
C ASN A 209 12.22 4.00 -3.45
N ALA A 210 11.60 5.06 -3.97
CA ALA A 210 11.40 5.25 -5.41
C ALA A 210 12.74 5.30 -6.19
N ASP A 211 13.76 5.95 -5.63
CA ASP A 211 15.05 6.13 -6.29
C ASP A 211 15.99 4.91 -6.17
N GLY A 212 15.62 3.89 -5.37
CA GLY A 212 16.47 2.72 -5.11
C GLY A 212 17.73 3.03 -4.29
N THR A 213 17.78 4.17 -3.63
CA THR A 213 18.92 4.66 -2.81
C THR A 213 18.78 4.32 -1.33
N MET A 214 17.57 3.97 -0.88
CA MET A 214 17.28 3.59 0.49
C MET A 214 16.43 2.32 0.55
N ILE A 215 16.59 1.56 1.63
CA ILE A 215 15.74 0.43 1.96
C ILE A 215 15.29 0.48 3.42
N ALA A 216 13.98 0.40 3.63
CA ALA A 216 13.38 0.23 4.95
C ALA A 216 13.24 -1.26 5.26
N THR A 217 13.44 -1.62 6.53
CA THR A 217 13.41 -3.00 7.00
C THR A 217 12.75 -3.11 8.38
N ALA A 218 12.05 -4.21 8.61
CA ALA A 218 11.53 -4.58 9.92
C ALA A 218 11.72 -6.09 10.16
N SER A 219 11.98 -6.47 11.41
CA SER A 219 12.03 -7.88 11.82
C SER A 219 10.65 -8.42 12.19
N ILE A 220 10.56 -9.74 12.37
CA ILE A 220 9.36 -10.42 12.90
C ILE A 220 8.94 -9.88 14.27
N LYS A 221 9.86 -9.35 15.08
CA LYS A 221 9.50 -8.70 16.35
C LYS A 221 8.71 -7.40 16.13
N GLY A 222 8.93 -6.71 15.01
CA GLY A 222 8.20 -5.50 14.61
C GLY A 222 8.29 -4.30 15.56
N THR A 223 9.25 -4.30 16.49
CA THR A 223 9.42 -3.22 17.48
C THR A 223 10.17 -2.01 16.91
N VAL A 224 11.11 -2.28 16.00
CA VAL A 224 12.00 -1.29 15.41
C VAL A 224 11.94 -1.38 13.89
N ILE A 225 11.91 -0.22 13.25
CA ILE A 225 12.00 -0.08 11.80
C ILE A 225 13.31 0.66 11.52
N ARG A 226 14.10 0.15 10.57
CA ARG A 226 15.39 0.73 10.21
C ARG A 226 15.45 1.04 8.73
N VAL A 227 16.07 2.15 8.39
CA VAL A 227 16.32 2.55 7.01
C VAL A 227 17.82 2.56 6.76
N TYR A 228 18.23 1.98 5.65
CA TYR A 228 19.63 1.86 5.24
C TYR A 228 19.84 2.54 3.89
N SER A 229 21.02 3.11 3.70
CA SER A 229 21.52 3.49 2.38
C SER A 229 21.83 2.26 1.54
N VAL A 230 21.58 2.37 0.25
CA VAL A 230 21.83 1.32 -0.73
C VAL A 230 22.71 1.90 -1.83
N PRO A 231 23.76 1.18 -2.27
CA PRO A 231 24.10 -0.20 -1.90
C PRO A 231 24.95 -0.35 -0.63
N GLN A 232 25.37 0.73 0.03
CA GLN A 232 26.42 0.69 1.06
C GLN A 232 26.00 -0.04 2.34
N GLY A 233 24.70 -0.14 2.64
CA GLY A 233 24.22 -0.79 3.86
C GLY A 233 24.48 0.03 5.13
N THR A 234 24.73 1.33 5.02
CA THR A 234 24.89 2.22 6.18
C THR A 234 23.51 2.58 6.72
N ARG A 235 23.26 2.34 8.01
CA ARG A 235 22.01 2.71 8.69
C ARG A 235 21.86 4.23 8.71
N LEU A 236 20.77 4.73 8.14
CA LEU A 236 20.42 6.15 8.08
C LEU A 236 19.45 6.53 9.21
N PHE A 237 18.42 5.71 9.42
CA PHE A 237 17.36 5.99 10.39
C PHE A 237 16.99 4.77 11.22
N GLU A 238 16.54 5.00 12.44
CA GLU A 238 15.97 3.98 13.33
C GLU A 238 14.76 4.57 14.06
N PHE A 239 13.61 3.90 13.91
CA PHE A 239 12.35 4.32 14.50
C PHE A 239 11.83 3.24 15.44
N ARG A 240 11.38 3.64 16.63
CA ARG A 240 10.60 2.74 17.49
C ARG A 240 9.12 2.99 17.29
N ARG A 241 8.42 1.93 16.93
CA ARG A 241 6.98 1.99 16.69
C ARG A 241 6.17 2.09 17.99
N GLY A 242 6.67 1.54 19.10
CA GLY A 242 5.99 1.58 20.39
C GLY A 242 6.82 1.07 21.56
N MET A 243 6.32 1.26 22.79
CA MET A 243 7.13 1.13 24.01
C MET A 243 7.57 -0.31 24.33
N SER A 244 6.76 -1.35 24.05
CA SER A 244 7.12 -2.74 24.44
C SER A 244 6.37 -3.89 23.74
N ARG A 245 5.45 -3.66 22.79
CA ARG A 245 4.66 -4.76 22.19
C ARG A 245 5.24 -5.19 20.85
N CYS A 246 5.55 -6.49 20.71
CA CYS A 246 5.87 -7.10 19.42
C CYS A 246 4.63 -7.11 18.54
N VAL A 247 4.80 -6.83 17.25
CA VAL A 247 3.71 -6.73 16.28
C VAL A 247 4.14 -7.30 14.95
N THR A 248 3.16 -7.75 14.16
CA THR A 248 3.41 -8.22 12.80
C THR A 248 3.33 -7.03 11.87
N ILE A 249 4.46 -6.61 11.31
CA ILE A 249 4.49 -5.58 10.26
C ILE A 249 3.97 -6.19 8.97
N TYR A 250 2.98 -5.54 8.35
CA TYR A 250 2.41 -5.99 7.08
C TYR A 250 2.99 -5.23 5.90
N SER A 251 3.23 -3.93 6.05
CA SER A 251 3.72 -3.10 4.95
C SER A 251 4.61 -1.96 5.44
N LEU A 252 5.61 -1.66 4.62
CA LEU A 252 6.42 -0.45 4.68
C LEU A 252 6.28 0.26 3.33
N ALA A 253 6.14 1.58 3.32
CA ALA A 253 6.14 2.35 2.08
C ALA A 253 6.76 3.72 2.27
N PHE A 254 7.63 4.12 1.35
CA PHE A 254 8.16 5.47 1.26
C PHE A 254 7.18 6.38 0.52
N SER A 255 7.23 7.68 0.82
CA SER A 255 6.65 8.69 -0.07
C SER A 255 7.54 8.80 -1.31
N ALA A 256 6.96 9.28 -2.42
CA ALA A 256 7.67 9.38 -3.70
C ALA A 256 8.95 10.24 -3.61
N ASP A 257 8.94 11.26 -2.75
CA ASP A 257 10.07 12.16 -2.47
C ASP A 257 11.02 11.65 -1.36
N SER A 258 10.76 10.46 -0.80
CA SER A 258 11.49 9.89 0.33
C SER A 258 11.52 10.79 1.59
N THR A 259 10.57 11.71 1.75
CA THR A 259 10.43 12.54 2.97
C THR A 259 9.79 11.77 4.13
N TYR A 260 8.94 10.78 3.82
CA TYR A 260 8.20 10.01 4.79
C TYR A 260 8.36 8.50 4.57
N LEU A 261 8.22 7.75 5.66
CA LEU A 261 8.10 6.29 5.67
C LEU A 261 6.87 5.91 6.50
N CYS A 262 5.92 5.16 5.94
CA CYS A 262 4.83 4.59 6.73
C CYS A 262 5.09 3.13 7.08
N SER A 263 4.50 2.69 8.18
CA SER A 263 4.48 1.31 8.63
C SER A 263 3.10 0.91 9.12
N SER A 264 2.54 -0.12 8.47
CA SER A 264 1.29 -0.74 8.85
C SER A 264 1.54 -2.12 9.45
N SER A 265 0.60 -2.58 10.28
CA SER A 265 0.77 -3.81 11.05
C SER A 265 -0.58 -4.46 11.36
N ASN A 266 -0.58 -5.50 12.18
CA ASN A 266 -1.77 -6.15 12.72
C ASN A 266 -2.50 -5.34 13.81
N THR A 267 -2.04 -4.13 14.11
CA THR A 267 -2.76 -3.19 14.98
C THR A 267 -3.51 -2.15 14.16
N GLU A 268 -4.50 -1.53 14.79
CA GLU A 268 -5.32 -0.49 14.16
C GLU A 268 -4.54 0.79 13.84
N THR A 269 -3.31 0.97 14.33
CA THR A 269 -2.50 2.15 14.04
C THR A 269 -1.53 1.93 12.88
N VAL A 270 -1.51 2.89 11.96
CA VAL A 270 -0.47 3.04 10.94
C VAL A 270 0.39 4.22 11.32
N HIS A 271 1.70 3.99 11.44
CA HIS A 271 2.66 5.02 11.84
C HIS A 271 3.32 5.63 10.62
N VAL A 272 3.47 6.95 10.60
CA VAL A 272 4.22 7.70 9.61
C VAL A 272 5.42 8.33 10.30
N PHE A 273 6.61 8.06 9.78
CA PHE A 273 7.88 8.62 10.23
C PHE A 273 8.36 9.64 9.20
N LYS A 274 9.00 10.70 9.67
CA LYS A 274 9.62 11.70 8.81
C LYS A 274 11.11 11.38 8.72
N LEU A 275 11.67 11.40 7.52
CA LEU A 275 13.07 11.06 7.25
C LEU A 275 13.91 12.35 7.22
N GLU A 276 14.02 13.04 8.36
CA GLU A 276 14.85 14.26 8.47
C GLU A 276 16.31 13.88 8.76
N LYS A 277 17.25 14.36 7.93
CA LYS A 277 18.68 14.12 8.20
C LYS A 277 19.07 14.80 9.52
N PRO A 278 20.00 14.22 10.31
CA PRO A 278 20.46 14.82 11.57
C PRO A 278 20.92 16.28 11.44
N GLU A 279 21.56 16.62 10.31
CA GLU A 279 22.03 17.97 9.98
C GLU A 279 20.90 19.02 9.91
N ASP A 280 19.67 18.59 9.57
CA ASP A 280 18.50 19.48 9.50
C ASP A 280 17.84 19.65 10.89
N GLN A 281 18.10 18.73 11.83
CA GLN A 281 17.65 18.84 13.22
C GLN A 281 18.49 19.84 14.02
N GLU A 282 19.82 19.84 13.81
CA GLU A 282 20.75 20.79 14.46
C GLU A 282 20.44 22.24 14.05
N LYS A 283 20.18 22.50 12.77
CA LYS A 283 19.77 23.83 12.27
C LYS A 283 18.46 24.34 12.87
N LYS A 284 17.49 23.45 13.12
CA LYS A 284 16.24 23.81 13.80
C LYS A 284 16.48 24.14 15.26
N GLN A 285 17.31 23.37 15.96
CA GLN A 285 17.65 23.64 17.36
C GLN A 285 18.29 25.02 17.52
N GLU A 286 19.27 25.37 16.66
CA GLU A 286 19.90 26.70 16.64
C GLU A 286 18.87 27.83 16.38
N SER A 287 17.95 27.66 15.43
CA SER A 287 16.91 28.65 15.13
C SER A 287 15.85 28.83 16.23
N THR A 288 15.61 27.81 17.07
CA THR A 288 14.70 27.91 18.21
C THR A 288 15.33 28.54 19.46
N THR A 289 16.66 28.46 19.59
CA THR A 289 17.41 29.05 20.72
C THR A 289 17.38 30.59 20.77
N GLU A 290 17.07 31.27 19.67
CA GLU A 290 16.94 32.74 19.67
C GLU A 290 15.63 33.24 20.31
N SER A 291 14.68 32.35 20.62
CA SER A 291 13.35 32.74 21.13
C SER A 291 13.02 32.29 22.56
N SER A 292 13.84 31.46 23.22
CA SER A 292 13.64 31.09 24.63
C SER A 292 14.92 31.16 25.46
N SER A 293 15.50 32.36 25.55
CA SER A 293 16.51 32.68 26.56
C SER A 293 15.86 32.77 27.94
N GLY A 294 16.04 31.76 28.78
CA GLY A 294 15.68 31.87 30.19
C GLY A 294 15.65 30.53 30.92
N TRP A 295 16.75 30.19 31.59
CA TRP A 295 16.85 29.15 32.62
C TRP A 295 16.73 27.67 32.20
N LEU A 296 15.77 27.26 31.37
CA LEU A 296 15.58 25.85 31.01
C LEU A 296 16.74 25.27 30.18
N GLY A 297 17.28 26.06 29.24
CA GLY A 297 18.42 25.66 28.40
C GLY A 297 19.70 25.38 29.18
N TYR A 298 19.98 26.17 30.23
CA TYR A 298 21.14 25.97 31.10
C TYR A 298 21.02 24.71 31.96
N LEU A 299 19.81 24.35 32.42
CA LEU A 299 19.58 23.13 33.18
C LEU A 299 19.71 21.87 32.31
N THR A 300 19.25 21.91 31.05
CA THR A 300 19.43 20.79 30.11
C THR A 300 20.89 20.58 29.73
N GLN A 301 21.67 21.64 29.53
CA GLN A 301 23.09 21.53 29.17
C GLN A 301 23.96 21.09 30.35
N ALA A 302 23.61 21.50 31.57
CA ALA A 302 24.31 21.06 32.78
C ALA A 302 23.95 19.62 33.19
N ALA A 303 22.74 19.15 32.87
CA ALA A 303 22.31 17.78 33.18
C ALA A 303 22.78 16.75 32.15
N SER A 304 23.01 17.13 30.89
CA SER A 304 23.45 16.21 29.83
C SER A 304 24.86 15.64 30.06
N SER A 305 25.73 16.35 30.79
CA SER A 305 27.06 15.87 31.17
C SER A 305 27.05 14.84 32.32
N TYR A 306 25.92 14.63 32.98
CA TYR A 306 25.76 13.68 34.09
C TYR A 306 24.81 12.52 33.77
N LEU A 307 24.24 12.48 32.57
CA LEU A 307 23.39 11.37 32.14
C LEU A 307 24.24 10.21 31.59
N PRO A 308 24.03 8.97 32.05
CA PRO A 308 24.66 7.80 31.45
C PRO A 308 24.38 7.75 29.95
N THR A 309 25.34 7.32 29.14
CA THR A 309 25.20 7.16 27.67
C THR A 309 23.95 6.37 27.27
N GLN A 310 23.51 5.44 28.12
CA GLN A 310 22.28 4.64 27.95
C GLN A 310 20.97 5.46 28.02
N VAL A 311 20.96 6.60 28.72
CA VAL A 311 19.79 7.49 28.80
C VAL A 311 19.72 8.41 27.57
N ASN A 312 20.88 8.77 26.99
CA ASN A 312 20.92 9.55 25.76
C ASN A 312 20.35 8.77 24.56
N GLU A 313 20.62 7.46 24.48
CA GLU A 313 19.98 6.55 23.50
C GLU A 313 18.47 6.38 23.71
N LEU A 314 17.96 6.64 24.92
CA LEU A 314 16.54 6.52 25.26
C LEU A 314 15.76 7.81 24.95
N MET A 315 16.45 8.95 24.92
CA MET A 315 15.89 10.28 24.65
C MET A 315 15.93 10.67 23.17
N THR A 316 16.67 9.94 22.32
CA THR A 316 16.77 10.18 20.86
C THR A 316 15.84 9.31 20.02
N VAL A 317 14.96 8.54 20.64
CA VAL A 317 14.04 7.68 19.91
C VAL A 317 12.92 8.50 19.30
N GLU A 318 13.00 8.72 17.99
CA GLU A 318 11.94 9.40 17.25
C GLU A 318 10.62 8.62 17.31
N ARG A 319 9.59 9.30 17.81
CA ARG A 319 8.20 8.86 17.76
C ARG A 319 7.65 9.10 16.35
N SER A 320 6.59 8.39 16.00
CA SER A 320 5.88 8.63 14.73
C SER A 320 5.48 10.09 14.58
N PHE A 321 5.86 10.70 13.45
CA PHE A 321 5.48 12.06 13.07
C PHE A 321 3.97 12.19 12.93
N ALA A 322 3.32 11.20 12.31
CA ALA A 322 1.87 11.13 12.22
C ALA A 322 1.36 9.71 12.44
N THR A 323 0.08 9.57 12.82
CA THR A 323 -0.57 8.28 13.05
C THR A 323 -1.96 8.27 12.43
N ALA A 324 -2.29 7.24 11.66
CA ALA A 324 -3.64 7.00 11.17
C ALA A 324 -4.27 5.82 11.92
N ILE A 325 -5.57 5.91 12.21
CA ILE A 325 -6.35 4.86 12.88
C ILE A 325 -7.21 4.17 11.82
N LEU A 326 -6.97 2.88 11.61
CA LEU A 326 -7.74 1.98 10.75
C LEU A 326 -8.98 1.48 11.50
N PRO A 327 -10.20 1.79 11.04
CA PRO A 327 -11.42 1.26 11.64
C PRO A 327 -11.44 -0.27 11.58
N GLY A 328 -11.47 -0.92 12.75
CA GLY A 328 -11.87 -2.33 12.89
C GLY A 328 -10.97 -3.40 12.23
N SER A 329 -9.69 -3.12 11.95
CA SER A 329 -8.88 -4.05 11.14
C SER A 329 -7.71 -4.69 11.90
N ASP A 330 -7.86 -5.97 12.22
CA ASP A 330 -6.78 -6.95 12.43
C ASP A 330 -6.30 -7.60 11.12
N LYS A 331 -6.86 -7.17 9.99
CA LYS A 331 -6.70 -7.79 8.67
C LYS A 331 -5.40 -7.38 8.01
N LYS A 332 -4.89 -8.27 7.15
CA LYS A 332 -3.72 -7.98 6.30
C LYS A 332 -4.03 -6.76 5.46
N ASN A 333 -3.05 -5.86 5.40
CA ASN A 333 -3.18 -4.58 4.72
C ASN A 333 -1.86 -4.19 4.05
N VAL A 334 -1.97 -3.36 3.02
CA VAL A 334 -0.83 -2.77 2.30
C VAL A 334 -1.02 -1.26 2.30
N ALA A 335 0.06 -0.52 2.57
CA ALA A 335 0.06 0.92 2.62
C ALA A 335 0.83 1.52 1.44
N ALA A 336 0.47 2.74 1.06
CA ALA A 336 1.20 3.55 0.09
C ALA A 336 1.08 5.04 0.44
N MET A 337 2.07 5.84 0.05
CA MET A 337 2.07 7.29 0.31
C MET A 337 2.18 8.13 -0.97
N PRO A 338 1.09 8.21 -1.77
CA PRO A 338 1.07 9.06 -2.95
C PRO A 338 0.92 10.54 -2.59
N THR A 339 1.36 11.40 -3.50
CA THR A 339 0.98 12.81 -3.52
C THR A 339 -0.27 12.99 -4.37
N ILE A 340 -1.38 13.42 -3.77
CA ILE A 340 -2.65 13.66 -4.46
C ILE A 340 -2.98 15.15 -4.35
N LYS A 341 -3.22 15.81 -5.49
CA LYS A 341 -3.47 17.26 -5.58
C LYS A 341 -2.40 18.10 -4.85
N GLY A 342 -1.14 17.67 -4.93
CA GLY A 342 0.01 18.35 -4.32
C GLY A 342 0.19 18.14 -2.82
N GLN A 343 -0.64 17.30 -2.18
CA GLN A 343 -0.56 17.02 -0.74
C GLN A 343 -0.23 15.54 -0.48
N PRO A 344 0.58 15.24 0.55
CA PRO A 344 0.90 13.86 0.94
C PRO A 344 -0.34 13.18 1.53
N HIS A 345 -0.68 12.02 0.98
CA HIS A 345 -1.75 11.18 1.49
C HIS A 345 -1.21 9.82 1.88
N LEU A 346 -1.88 9.16 2.82
CA LEU A 346 -1.66 7.78 3.17
C LEU A 346 -2.85 6.96 2.67
N LEU A 347 -2.60 6.02 1.77
CA LEU A 347 -3.58 5.03 1.33
C LEU A 347 -3.31 3.71 2.05
N VAL A 348 -4.37 3.08 2.55
CA VAL A 348 -4.28 1.75 3.16
C VAL A 348 -5.37 0.86 2.59
N ALA A 349 -4.98 -0.19 1.87
CA ALA A 349 -5.87 -1.19 1.32
C ALA A 349 -5.86 -2.44 2.20
N THR A 350 -7.03 -2.96 2.53
CA THR A 350 -7.21 -4.09 3.45
C THR A 350 -7.87 -5.28 2.75
N THR A 351 -7.55 -6.49 3.21
CA THR A 351 -8.05 -7.75 2.62
C THR A 351 -9.53 -8.06 2.92
N ASP A 352 -10.15 -7.33 3.82
CA ASP A 352 -11.61 -7.32 4.05
C ASP A 352 -12.38 -6.41 3.08
N GLY A 353 -11.69 -5.77 2.13
CA GLY A 353 -12.34 -5.08 1.02
C GLY A 353 -12.51 -3.58 1.21
N PHE A 354 -11.60 -2.92 1.93
CA PHE A 354 -11.61 -1.47 2.07
C PHE A 354 -10.33 -0.81 1.56
N LEU A 355 -10.49 0.40 1.05
CA LEU A 355 -9.40 1.34 0.77
C LEU A 355 -9.66 2.62 1.58
N TYR A 356 -8.80 2.88 2.54
CA TYR A 356 -8.83 4.08 3.37
C TYR A 356 -7.86 5.12 2.81
N CYS A 357 -8.31 6.38 2.74
CA CYS A 357 -7.52 7.51 2.31
C CYS A 357 -7.41 8.54 3.42
N TYR A 358 -6.21 8.71 3.95
CA TYR A 358 -5.90 9.69 4.98
C TYR A 358 -5.09 10.84 4.41
N ARG A 359 -5.31 12.03 4.95
CA ARG A 359 -4.47 13.21 4.70
C ARG A 359 -3.42 13.32 5.80
N ILE A 360 -2.16 13.45 5.41
CA ILE A 360 -1.05 13.68 6.35
C ILE A 360 -0.93 15.19 6.55
N LEU A 361 -1.09 15.64 7.79
CA LEU A 361 -0.95 17.06 8.15
C LEU A 361 0.53 17.46 8.18
N SER A 362 0.84 18.68 7.74
CA SER A 362 2.21 19.21 7.76
C SER A 362 2.78 19.37 9.18
N THR A 363 1.91 19.51 10.17
CA THR A 363 2.23 19.56 11.60
C THR A 363 2.48 18.18 12.21
N GLY A 364 2.17 17.10 11.48
CA GLY A 364 2.11 15.76 12.05
C GLY A 364 0.85 15.55 12.90
N GLY A 365 0.89 14.56 13.79
CA GLY A 365 -0.23 14.20 14.67
C GLY A 365 -1.16 13.12 14.10
N GLU A 366 -2.43 13.15 14.49
CA GLU A 366 -3.41 12.20 13.95
C GLU A 366 -3.78 12.58 12.51
N CYS A 367 -3.80 11.60 11.61
CA CYS A 367 -4.15 11.80 10.21
C CYS A 367 -5.67 11.85 10.04
N ASP A 368 -6.16 12.79 9.23
CA ASP A 368 -7.60 12.89 8.92
C ASP A 368 -8.00 11.79 7.94
N LEU A 369 -9.00 10.97 8.28
CA LEU A 369 -9.65 10.08 7.31
C LEU A 369 -10.51 10.93 6.35
N VAL A 370 -10.07 11.03 5.10
CA VAL A 370 -10.75 11.84 4.07
C VAL A 370 -11.84 11.03 3.39
N LYS A 371 -11.55 9.77 3.04
CA LYS A 371 -12.46 8.92 2.29
C LYS A 371 -12.20 7.45 2.58
N MET A 372 -13.27 6.66 2.54
CA MET A 372 -13.25 5.21 2.58
C MET A 372 -14.00 4.68 1.36
N HIS A 373 -13.41 3.71 0.66
CA HIS A 373 -14.02 3.02 -0.48
C HIS A 373 -14.12 1.54 -0.21
N ARG A 374 -15.19 0.91 -0.70
CA ARG A 374 -15.23 -0.55 -0.82
C ARG A 374 -14.45 -0.96 -2.07
N ILE A 375 -13.65 -2.00 -1.96
CA ILE A 375 -12.89 -2.62 -3.03
C ILE A 375 -13.19 -4.12 -3.07
N GLY A 376 -13.12 -4.71 -4.26
CA GLY A 376 -13.45 -6.12 -4.50
C GLY A 376 -14.75 -6.30 -5.27
N VAL A 377 -15.19 -7.56 -5.36
CA VAL A 377 -16.38 -7.99 -6.14
C VAL A 377 -17.61 -7.17 -5.77
N ASN A 378 -17.87 -7.02 -4.47
CA ASN A 378 -19.06 -6.36 -3.93
C ASN A 378 -19.03 -4.82 -4.05
N ALA A 379 -17.92 -4.23 -4.52
CA ALA A 379 -17.85 -2.78 -4.77
C ALA A 379 -18.56 -2.39 -6.08
N THR A 380 -18.64 -3.32 -7.04
CA THR A 380 -19.19 -3.07 -8.37
C THR A 380 -20.71 -2.90 -8.36
N GLU A 381 -21.41 -3.51 -7.41
CA GLU A 381 -22.87 -3.39 -7.26
C GLU A 381 -23.29 -1.99 -6.77
N THR A 382 -22.57 -1.43 -5.79
CA THR A 382 -22.84 -0.09 -5.25
C THR A 382 -22.51 1.04 -6.25
N ASN A 383 -21.50 0.85 -7.11
CA ASN A 383 -21.14 1.85 -8.12
C ASN A 383 -22.05 1.80 -9.38
N ARG A 384 -22.74 0.69 -9.64
CA ARG A 384 -23.77 0.61 -10.69
C ARG A 384 -25.03 1.40 -10.32
N THR A 385 -25.39 1.44 -9.03
CA THR A 385 -26.59 2.18 -8.58
C THR A 385 -26.43 3.70 -8.69
N ASP A 386 -25.22 4.25 -8.50
CA ASP A 386 -24.98 5.70 -8.62
C ASP A 386 -24.85 6.19 -10.07
N SER A 387 -24.38 5.35 -11.00
CA SER A 387 -24.39 5.67 -12.43
C SER A 387 -25.78 5.55 -13.08
N SER A 388 -26.69 4.76 -12.49
CA SER A 388 -28.09 4.70 -12.91
C SER A 388 -29.00 5.79 -12.30
N ARG A 389 -28.51 6.55 -11.30
CA ARG A 389 -29.27 7.62 -10.65
C ARG A 389 -29.00 9.03 -11.18
N SER A 390 -28.10 9.20 -12.14
CA SER A 390 -27.82 10.50 -12.79
C SER A 390 -28.53 10.70 -14.14
N SER A 391 -29.55 9.90 -14.49
CA SER A 391 -30.30 10.08 -15.76
C SER A 391 -31.83 10.01 -15.65
N ALA A 392 -32.41 10.22 -14.46
CA ALA A 392 -33.86 10.31 -14.34
C ALA A 392 -34.30 11.53 -13.50
N ALA A 393 -35.10 12.38 -14.16
CA ALA A 393 -35.90 13.49 -13.65
C ALA A 393 -35.24 14.87 -13.48
N GLU A 394 -34.93 15.51 -14.61
CA GLU A 394 -35.26 16.93 -14.80
C GLU A 394 -36.37 17.04 -15.85
N SER A 395 -37.63 16.84 -15.44
CA SER A 395 -38.77 17.33 -16.21
C SER A 395 -38.94 18.82 -15.89
N SER A 396 -38.23 19.67 -16.65
CA SER A 396 -38.53 21.10 -16.65
C SER A 396 -39.94 21.31 -17.20
N ALA A 397 -40.82 21.89 -16.36
CA ALA A 397 -42.12 22.36 -16.81
C ALA A 397 -41.88 23.52 -17.79
N ARG A 398 -42.04 23.23 -19.08
CA ARG A 398 -42.03 24.24 -20.15
C ARG A 398 -43.35 25.01 -20.06
N VAL A 399 -43.28 26.32 -19.90
CA VAL A 399 -44.46 27.20 -20.00
C VAL A 399 -44.88 27.24 -21.47
N PRO A 400 -46.16 27.01 -21.81
CA PRO A 400 -46.64 27.05 -23.20
C PRO A 400 -46.48 28.45 -23.80
N ASP A 401 -46.01 28.52 -25.05
CA ASP A 401 -45.87 29.76 -25.81
C ASP A 401 -47.24 30.18 -26.39
N ALA A 402 -47.73 31.34 -25.99
CA ALA A 402 -49.05 31.84 -26.41
C ALA A 402 -49.12 32.24 -27.90
N ASN A 403 -48.03 32.14 -28.65
CA ASN A 403 -47.98 32.46 -30.09
C ASN A 403 -47.82 31.23 -30.99
N ASP A 404 -47.84 30.01 -30.46
CA ASP A 404 -47.74 28.78 -31.26
C ASP A 404 -49.11 28.07 -31.41
N PRO A 405 -49.75 28.14 -32.59
CA PRO A 405 -51.07 27.55 -32.81
C PRO A 405 -51.08 26.01 -32.94
N GLU A 406 -49.92 25.33 -32.88
CA GLU A 406 -49.86 23.86 -32.92
C GLU A 406 -49.90 23.16 -31.54
N ASP A 407 -49.90 23.90 -30.43
CA ASP A 407 -49.81 23.33 -29.07
C ASP A 407 -51.17 23.02 -28.40
N PHE A 408 -52.28 23.05 -29.17
CA PHE A 408 -53.62 22.71 -28.67
C PHE A 408 -54.14 21.40 -29.28
N PRO A 409 -54.61 20.44 -28.47
CA PRO A 409 -55.10 19.16 -28.99
C PRO A 409 -56.42 19.33 -29.77
N PRO A 410 -56.70 18.45 -30.75
CA PRO A 410 -57.87 18.56 -31.61
C PRO A 410 -59.17 18.37 -30.82
N ILE A 411 -60.12 19.28 -31.05
CA ILE A 411 -61.48 19.22 -30.52
C ILE A 411 -62.22 18.08 -31.22
N CYS A 412 -62.41 16.95 -30.54
CA CYS A 412 -63.31 15.90 -31.00
C CYS A 412 -64.76 16.36 -30.82
N HIS A 413 -65.44 16.64 -31.93
CA HIS A 413 -66.88 16.80 -32.00
C HIS A 413 -67.57 15.43 -31.87
N THR A 414 -68.53 15.35 -30.95
CA THR A 414 -69.54 14.29 -30.86
C THR A 414 -70.61 14.49 -31.94
N THR A 415 -70.89 13.46 -32.73
CA THR A 415 -72.17 13.30 -33.44
C THR A 415 -72.45 11.82 -33.69
N GLY A 416 -73.64 11.35 -33.28
CA GLY A 416 -74.24 10.09 -33.71
C GLY A 416 -74.60 9.16 -32.58
#